data_AF-A0A536DUN9-F1
#
_entry.id   AF-A0A536DUN9-F1
#
_cell.length_a   1.000
_cell.length_b   1.000
_cell.length_c   1.000
_cell.angle_alpha   90.00
_cell.angle_beta   90.00
_cell.angle_gamma   90.00
#
_symmetry.space_group_name_H-M   'P 1'
#
loop_
_entity.id
_entity.type
_entity.pdbx_description
1 polymer ?
#
loop_
_entity_poly.entity_id
_entity_poly.type
_entity_poly.pdbx_seq_one_letter_code
_entity_poly.pdbx_strand_id
1 'polypeptide(L)'
;MSRTSSEDARGDRWVQAQLRARGRWPPPEGPRVAIVGSRRPSPYGEAVAEQLGLELARAGVVVISGLALGIDAAAHRGALNGGGLNVAVMGTGVDVIYPAGNGVLAEAILAAGGALVSQFPDGTAPRRHNFPARNYTMAALSDVVVVVEAAEGSGALITAEAALDLHIEVMAVPGSIFSPLSVGTHQLLRDGAGLVQNARDVLMALKLGGEVLDDPLATPQRLGFGLRRERDGILSHLSDVLALNAAEIARKLQLPIAEVLGRLTALELDGAVRRHHDGYVRALRRGKERA
;
A
#
# COMPACT_ATOMS: atom_id res chain seq x y z
N MET A 1 -21.79 -0.63 30.44
CA MET A 1 -22.64 0.11 29.49
C MET A 1 -22.72 1.55 29.95
N SER A 2 -21.95 2.46 29.36
CA SER A 2 -22.18 3.90 29.45
C SER A 2 -21.61 4.55 28.19
N ARG A 3 -22.45 4.69 27.16
CA ARG A 3 -22.13 5.55 26.01
C ARG A 3 -22.47 6.98 26.41
N THR A 4 -21.48 7.77 26.77
CA THR A 4 -21.63 9.23 26.89
C THR A 4 -21.62 9.80 25.48
N SER A 5 -22.79 10.16 24.95
CA SER A 5 -22.89 10.95 23.71
C SER A 5 -22.61 12.40 24.06
N SER A 6 -21.63 13.02 23.40
CA SER A 6 -21.39 14.46 23.43
C SER A 6 -21.79 15.04 22.07
N GLU A 7 -22.55 16.13 22.08
CA GLU A 7 -22.96 16.87 20.87
C GLU A 7 -21.97 18.02 20.62
N ASP A 8 -21.60 18.24 19.35
CA ASP A 8 -20.87 19.45 18.95
C ASP A 8 -21.84 20.64 18.76
N ALA A 9 -21.31 21.83 18.48
CA ALA A 9 -22.11 23.05 18.29
C ALA A 9 -23.11 22.99 17.10
N ARG A 10 -23.08 21.93 16.28
CA ARG A 10 -23.96 21.68 15.12
C ARG A 10 -24.97 20.55 15.36
N GLY A 11 -24.97 19.91 16.53
CA GLY A 11 -25.93 18.86 16.90
C GLY A 11 -25.56 17.45 16.42
N ASP A 12 -24.33 17.26 15.94
CA ASP A 12 -23.86 15.92 15.54
C ASP A 12 -23.52 15.10 16.79
N ARG A 13 -24.14 13.92 16.91
CA ARG A 13 -23.91 12.98 18.02
C ARG A 13 -22.63 12.18 17.77
N TRP A 14 -21.54 12.55 18.44
CA TRP A 14 -20.33 11.75 18.45
C TRP A 14 -20.36 10.76 19.61
N VAL A 15 -20.01 9.50 19.33
CA VAL A 15 -19.76 8.50 20.38
C VAL A 15 -18.29 8.58 20.75
N GLN A 16 -17.99 9.02 21.96
CA GLN A 16 -16.66 8.88 22.55
C GLN A 16 -16.29 7.39 22.56
N ALA A 17 -15.34 6.99 21.71
CA ALA A 17 -14.85 5.63 21.61
C ALA A 17 -13.51 5.51 22.35
N GLN A 18 -13.44 4.63 23.35
CA GLN A 18 -12.17 4.26 23.96
C GLN A 18 -11.45 3.25 23.07
N LEU A 19 -10.22 3.57 22.66
CA LEU A 19 -9.35 2.66 21.94
C LEU A 19 -8.44 1.91 22.92
N ARG A 20 -8.40 0.58 22.78
CA ARG A 20 -7.40 -0.29 23.40
C ARG A 20 -6.26 -0.49 22.42
N ALA A 21 -5.04 -0.57 22.93
CA ALA A 21 -3.86 -0.84 22.12
C ALA A 21 -3.02 -1.95 22.74
N ARG A 22 -2.51 -2.85 21.89
CA ARG A 22 -1.40 -3.76 22.18
C ARG A 22 -0.19 -3.28 21.38
N GLY A 23 0.97 -3.14 22.02
CA GLY A 23 2.16 -2.54 21.41
C GLY A 23 2.29 -1.06 21.72
N ARG A 24 3.11 -0.34 20.93
CA ARG A 24 3.38 1.08 21.13
C ARG A 24 2.56 1.91 20.14
N TRP A 25 1.58 2.63 20.66
CA TRP A 25 0.84 3.60 19.85
C TRP A 25 1.82 4.66 19.30
N PRO A 26 1.73 5.04 18.01
CA PRO A 26 2.58 6.08 17.45
C PRO A 26 2.38 7.42 18.19
N PRO A 27 3.36 8.34 18.13
CA PRO A 27 3.18 9.69 18.63
C PRO A 27 1.92 10.34 18.03
N PRO A 28 1.19 11.18 18.80
CA PRO A 28 0.01 11.85 18.27
C PRO A 28 0.36 12.85 17.17
N GLU A 29 1.56 13.41 17.22
CA GLU A 29 2.18 14.15 16.13
C GLU A 29 2.72 13.22 15.02
N GLY A 30 2.29 13.47 13.78
CA GLY A 30 2.87 12.83 12.60
C GLY A 30 1.83 12.43 11.56
N PRO A 31 2.23 12.35 10.28
CA PRO A 31 1.36 11.96 9.19
C PRO A 31 0.95 10.50 9.25
N ARG A 32 -0.31 10.21 9.00
CA ARG A 32 -0.91 8.88 9.01
C ARG A 32 -1.69 8.64 7.73
N VAL A 33 -1.49 7.47 7.14
CA VAL A 33 -2.21 7.06 5.93
C VAL A 33 -2.86 5.70 6.15
N ALA A 34 -4.15 5.61 5.86
CA ALA A 34 -4.80 4.31 5.72
C ALA A 34 -4.59 3.78 4.30
N ILE A 35 -4.10 2.55 4.17
CA ILE A 35 -4.05 1.85 2.88
C ILE A 35 -5.00 0.67 2.95
N VAL A 36 -6.01 0.65 2.08
CA VAL A 36 -7.10 -0.33 2.11
C VAL A 36 -7.41 -0.86 0.72
N GLY A 37 -8.04 -2.03 0.65
CA GLY A 37 -8.53 -2.56 -0.61
C GLY A 37 -9.01 -4.00 -0.54
N SER A 38 -8.94 -4.68 -1.68
CA SER A 38 -9.43 -6.03 -1.86
C SER A 38 -8.76 -7.03 -0.92
N ARG A 39 -9.55 -7.95 -0.36
CA ARG A 39 -9.06 -9.12 0.38
C ARG A 39 -8.46 -10.20 -0.53
N ARG A 40 -8.69 -10.09 -1.84
CA ARG A 40 -8.16 -10.95 -2.90
C ARG A 40 -7.67 -10.04 -4.03
N PRO A 41 -6.56 -9.32 -3.82
CA PRO A 41 -6.04 -8.40 -4.80
C PRO A 41 -5.47 -9.14 -6.00
N SER A 42 -5.29 -8.42 -7.10
CA SER A 42 -4.45 -8.87 -8.19
C SER A 42 -2.96 -8.80 -7.78
N PRO A 43 -2.05 -9.47 -8.52
CA PRO A 43 -0.61 -9.27 -8.32
C PRO A 43 -0.17 -7.81 -8.45
N TYR A 44 -0.86 -7.04 -9.30
CA TYR A 44 -0.66 -5.60 -9.42
C TYR A 44 -1.06 -4.87 -8.13
N GLY A 45 -2.27 -5.11 -7.61
CA GLY A 45 -2.75 -4.46 -6.39
C GLY A 45 -1.88 -4.81 -5.18
N GLU A 46 -1.45 -6.07 -5.05
CA GLU A 46 -0.54 -6.50 -3.98
C GLU A 46 0.81 -5.79 -4.07
N ALA A 47 1.42 -5.71 -5.26
CA ALA A 47 2.68 -5.01 -5.47
C ALA A 47 2.56 -3.50 -5.19
N VAL A 48 1.48 -2.86 -5.61
CA VAL A 48 1.23 -1.43 -5.34
C VAL A 48 1.08 -1.17 -3.86
N ALA A 49 0.28 -1.97 -3.14
CA ALA A 49 0.08 -1.80 -1.71
C ALA A 49 1.38 -1.98 -0.92
N GLU A 50 2.17 -3.00 -1.27
CA GLU A 50 3.48 -3.22 -0.65
C GLU A 50 4.46 -2.08 -0.94
N GLN A 51 4.50 -1.58 -2.18
CA GLN A 51 5.37 -0.46 -2.55
C GLN A 51 4.97 0.84 -1.85
N LEU A 52 3.67 1.17 -1.81
CA LEU A 52 3.16 2.34 -1.10
C LEU A 52 3.49 2.25 0.40
N GLY A 53 3.24 1.11 1.02
CA GLY A 53 3.60 0.87 2.42
C GLY A 53 5.08 1.10 2.68
N LEU A 54 5.95 0.57 1.81
CA LEU A 54 7.41 0.72 1.89
C LEU A 54 7.87 2.17 1.80
N GLU A 55 7.43 2.88 0.78
CA GLU A 55 7.89 4.25 0.49
C GLU A 55 7.35 5.25 1.51
N LEU A 56 6.09 5.12 1.92
CA LEU A 56 5.46 5.99 2.91
C LEU A 56 6.09 5.79 4.29
N ALA A 57 6.35 4.55 4.70
CA ALA A 57 7.07 4.25 5.93
C ALA A 57 8.48 4.86 5.95
N ARG A 58 9.22 4.80 4.84
CA ARG A 58 10.55 5.44 4.71
C ARG A 58 10.49 6.96 4.80
N ALA A 59 9.39 7.56 4.37
CA ALA A 59 9.13 8.99 4.51
C ALA A 59 8.66 9.39 5.92
N GLY A 60 8.62 8.45 6.88
CA GLY A 60 8.17 8.71 8.25
C GLY A 60 6.65 8.76 8.41
N VAL A 61 5.89 8.29 7.41
CA VAL A 61 4.43 8.20 7.48
C VAL A 61 4.03 6.91 8.20
N VAL A 62 3.13 7.04 9.17
CA VAL A 62 2.54 5.90 9.86
C VAL A 62 1.54 5.22 8.93
N VAL A 63 1.77 3.94 8.64
CA VAL A 63 0.85 3.15 7.81
C VAL A 63 -0.19 2.48 8.69
N ILE A 64 -1.44 2.81 8.44
CA ILE A 64 -2.62 2.27 9.09
C ILE A 64 -3.31 1.30 8.14
N SER A 65 -3.70 0.12 8.61
CA SER A 65 -4.59 -0.76 7.85
C SER A 65 -5.35 -1.71 8.77
N GLY A 66 -6.21 -2.56 8.21
CA GLY A 66 -7.12 -3.40 8.96
C GLY A 66 -6.62 -4.80 9.30
N LEU A 67 -5.35 -5.13 9.03
CA LEU A 67 -4.81 -6.49 9.15
C LEU A 67 -5.62 -7.55 8.38
N ALA A 68 -6.47 -7.17 7.41
CA ALA A 68 -7.19 -8.15 6.59
C ALA A 68 -6.23 -8.90 5.66
N LEU A 69 -6.73 -9.93 4.97
CA LEU A 69 -6.00 -10.51 3.83
C LEU A 69 -5.85 -9.48 2.71
N GLY A 70 -4.93 -9.74 1.78
CA GLY A 70 -4.80 -8.93 0.57
C GLY A 70 -4.11 -7.60 0.82
N ILE A 71 -4.73 -6.51 0.34
CA ILE A 71 -4.13 -5.17 0.34
C ILE A 71 -3.67 -4.74 1.74
N ASP A 72 -4.48 -4.96 2.78
CA ASP A 72 -4.11 -4.60 4.15
C ASP A 72 -2.81 -5.28 4.61
N ALA A 73 -2.69 -6.59 4.35
CA ALA A 73 -1.50 -7.34 4.70
C ALA A 73 -0.28 -6.89 3.88
N ALA A 74 -0.46 -6.61 2.59
CA ALA A 74 0.60 -6.12 1.71
C ALA A 74 1.12 -4.75 2.14
N ALA A 75 0.23 -3.82 2.49
CA ALA A 75 0.59 -2.51 3.00
C ALA A 75 1.43 -2.60 4.29
N HIS A 76 1.02 -3.45 5.24
CA HIS A 76 1.80 -3.68 6.47
C HIS A 76 3.16 -4.32 6.19
N ARG A 77 3.26 -5.32 5.30
CA ARG A 77 4.55 -5.90 4.91
C ARG A 77 5.47 -4.86 4.30
N GLY A 78 4.95 -4.04 3.39
CA GLY A 78 5.68 -2.92 2.80
C GLY A 78 6.23 -1.99 3.87
N ALA A 79 5.36 -1.54 4.76
CA ALA A 79 5.74 -0.61 5.82
C ALA A 79 6.77 -1.18 6.81
N LEU A 80 6.65 -2.47 7.17
CA LEU A 80 7.67 -3.18 7.95
C LEU A 80 9.02 -3.21 7.23
N ASN A 81 9.03 -3.50 5.93
CA ASN A 81 10.24 -3.47 5.10
C ASN A 81 10.82 -2.05 4.97
N GLY A 82 9.99 -1.02 5.14
CA GLY A 82 10.38 0.38 5.17
C GLY A 82 10.99 0.84 6.49
N GLY A 83 10.88 0.02 7.54
CA GLY A 83 11.34 0.36 8.89
C GLY A 83 10.47 1.41 9.60
N GLY A 84 9.25 1.67 9.10
CA GLY A 84 8.34 2.66 9.67
C GLY A 84 7.34 2.08 10.68
N LEU A 85 6.59 2.98 11.32
CA LEU A 85 5.58 2.61 12.31
C LEU A 85 4.31 2.09 11.62
N ASN A 86 3.75 1.02 12.18
CA ASN A 86 2.59 0.30 11.66
C ASN A 86 1.47 0.27 12.70
N VAL A 87 0.24 0.56 12.28
CA VAL A 87 -0.95 0.44 13.13
C VAL A 87 -1.99 -0.43 12.46
N ALA A 88 -2.29 -1.57 13.07
CA ALA A 88 -3.36 -2.46 12.62
C ALA A 88 -4.65 -2.21 13.42
N VAL A 89 -5.72 -1.80 12.75
CA VAL A 89 -7.03 -1.53 13.36
C VAL A 89 -7.90 -2.78 13.29
N MET A 90 -8.25 -3.33 14.45
CA MET A 90 -8.86 -4.64 14.59
C MET A 90 -10.39 -4.58 14.60
N GLY A 91 -11.04 -5.55 13.96
CA GLY A 91 -12.50 -5.79 14.04
C GLY A 91 -12.91 -6.67 15.22
N THR A 92 -11.97 -6.94 16.11
CA THR A 92 -11.97 -7.90 17.23
C THR A 92 -11.36 -7.24 18.46
N GLY A 93 -11.32 -7.93 19.60
CA GLY A 93 -10.47 -7.49 20.72
C GLY A 93 -8.99 -7.46 20.30
N VAL A 94 -8.16 -6.61 20.92
CA VAL A 94 -6.72 -6.52 20.59
C VAL A 94 -5.95 -7.82 20.89
N ASP A 95 -6.55 -8.70 21.69
CA ASP A 95 -6.10 -10.04 22.08
C ASP A 95 -6.57 -11.16 21.12
N VAL A 96 -7.44 -10.84 20.15
CA VAL A 96 -8.00 -11.81 19.21
C VAL A 96 -7.56 -11.47 17.78
N ILE A 97 -6.51 -12.14 17.29
CA ILE A 97 -6.02 -11.93 15.91
C ILE A 97 -6.97 -12.55 14.89
N TYR A 98 -7.46 -11.74 13.96
CA TYR A 98 -8.26 -12.20 12.83
C TYR A 98 -7.90 -11.43 11.55
N PRO A 99 -7.69 -12.10 10.41
CA PRO A 99 -7.72 -13.56 10.23
C PRO A 99 -6.51 -14.25 10.89
N ALA A 100 -6.67 -15.50 11.33
CA ALA A 100 -5.62 -16.24 12.02
C ALA A 100 -4.33 -16.38 11.18
N GLY A 101 -4.45 -16.43 9.85
CA GLY A 101 -3.30 -16.47 8.93
C GLY A 101 -2.37 -15.26 9.00
N ASN A 102 -2.84 -14.11 9.53
CA ASN A 102 -2.04 -12.91 9.72
C ASN A 102 -1.41 -12.83 11.12
N GLY A 103 -1.41 -13.92 11.91
CA GLY A 103 -0.78 -13.97 13.24
C GLY A 103 0.70 -13.57 13.23
N VAL A 104 1.48 -14.11 12.30
CA VAL A 104 2.91 -13.76 12.14
C VAL A 104 3.09 -12.28 11.81
N LEU A 105 2.23 -11.74 10.94
CA LEU A 105 2.27 -10.32 10.57
C LEU A 105 1.94 -9.43 11.76
N ALA A 106 0.94 -9.80 12.57
CA ALA A 106 0.57 -9.06 13.78
C ALA A 106 1.74 -8.99 14.78
N GLU A 107 2.41 -10.11 15.02
CA GLU A 107 3.58 -10.14 15.91
C GLU A 107 4.77 -9.37 15.32
N ALA A 108 4.96 -9.38 14.00
CA ALA A 108 5.98 -8.55 13.35
C ALA A 108 5.71 -7.05 13.50
N ILE A 109 4.44 -6.61 13.40
CA ILE A 109 4.03 -5.22 13.67
C ILE A 109 4.40 -4.81 15.10
N LEU A 110 4.09 -5.66 16.08
CA LEU A 110 4.43 -5.40 17.48
C LEU A 110 5.95 -5.36 17.71
N ALA A 111 6.68 -6.31 17.14
CA ALA A 111 8.14 -6.40 17.26
C ALA A 111 8.87 -5.19 16.64
N ALA A 112 8.31 -4.61 15.57
CA ALA A 112 8.82 -3.39 14.95
C ALA A 112 8.45 -2.10 15.73
N GLY A 113 7.80 -2.21 16.89
CA GLY A 113 7.39 -1.07 17.70
C GLY A 113 6.09 -0.40 17.24
N GLY A 114 5.28 -1.08 16.43
CA GLY A 114 3.93 -0.66 16.06
C GLY A 114 2.87 -1.07 17.08
N ALA A 115 1.60 -0.97 16.67
CA ALA A 115 0.45 -1.28 17.52
C ALA A 115 -0.68 -2.03 16.81
N LEU A 116 -1.37 -2.88 17.57
CA LEU A 116 -2.70 -3.39 17.24
C LEU A 116 -3.72 -2.62 18.06
N VAL A 117 -4.75 -2.06 17.43
CA VAL A 117 -5.69 -1.15 18.08
C VAL A 117 -7.12 -1.57 17.83
N SER A 118 -7.97 -1.46 18.85
CA SER A 118 -9.38 -1.83 18.76
C SER A 118 -10.25 -0.94 19.63
N GLN A 119 -11.43 -0.59 19.10
CA GLN A 119 -12.53 -0.01 19.88
C GLN A 119 -13.32 -1.08 20.67
N PHE A 120 -13.11 -2.36 20.40
CA PHE A 120 -13.86 -3.45 20.99
C PHE A 120 -13.19 -3.94 22.29
N PRO A 121 -13.97 -4.47 23.26
CA PRO A 121 -13.41 -5.12 24.44
C PRO A 121 -12.57 -6.36 24.12
N ASP A 122 -11.66 -6.71 25.01
CA ASP A 122 -10.88 -7.95 24.93
C ASP A 122 -11.80 -9.17 24.83
N GLY A 123 -11.37 -10.19 24.09
CA GLY A 123 -12.15 -11.38 23.79
C GLY A 123 -13.23 -11.19 22.73
N THR A 124 -13.38 -9.98 22.15
CA THR A 124 -14.40 -9.77 21.09
C THR A 124 -14.05 -10.56 19.83
N ALA A 125 -14.89 -11.55 19.51
CA ALA A 125 -14.79 -12.39 18.32
C ALA A 125 -15.05 -11.62 17.01
N PRO A 126 -14.56 -12.12 15.85
CA PRO A 126 -14.75 -11.48 14.55
C PRO A 126 -16.20 -11.59 14.07
N ARG A 127 -16.98 -10.53 14.26
CA ARG A 127 -18.38 -10.45 13.81
C ARG A 127 -18.51 -9.53 12.60
N ARG A 128 -19.32 -9.92 11.61
CA ARG A 128 -19.51 -9.14 10.37
C ARG A 128 -19.88 -7.68 10.61
N HIS A 129 -20.71 -7.40 11.62
CA HIS A 129 -21.13 -6.04 11.98
C HIS A 129 -20.04 -5.18 12.64
N ASN A 130 -18.93 -5.77 13.09
CA ASN A 130 -17.82 -5.01 13.67
C ASN A 130 -16.97 -4.32 12.59
N PHE A 131 -16.88 -4.90 11.39
CA PHE A 131 -15.95 -4.42 10.37
C PHE A 131 -16.29 -3.02 9.83
N PRO A 132 -17.55 -2.63 9.63
CA PRO A 132 -17.89 -1.24 9.29
C PRO A 132 -17.44 -0.25 10.38
N ALA A 133 -17.71 -0.53 11.66
CA ALA A 133 -17.27 0.31 12.76
C ALA A 133 -15.73 0.40 12.85
N ARG A 134 -15.04 -0.74 12.65
CA ARG A 134 -13.58 -0.76 12.52
C ARG A 134 -13.10 0.14 11.40
N ASN A 135 -13.71 0.06 10.22
CA ASN A 135 -13.31 0.85 9.06
C ASN A 135 -13.47 2.35 9.33
N TYR A 136 -14.53 2.76 10.03
CA TYR A 136 -14.69 4.13 10.50
C TYR A 136 -13.54 4.57 11.42
N THR A 137 -13.19 3.73 12.41
CA THR A 137 -12.04 4.00 13.29
C THR A 137 -10.73 4.12 12.50
N MET A 138 -10.52 3.28 11.48
CA MET A 138 -9.34 3.36 10.62
C MET A 138 -9.29 4.66 9.82
N ALA A 139 -10.42 5.11 9.26
CA ALA A 139 -10.52 6.41 8.63
C ALA A 139 -10.22 7.54 9.63
N ALA A 140 -10.87 7.55 10.79
CA ALA A 140 -10.70 8.58 11.83
C ALA A 140 -9.28 8.70 12.40
N LEU A 141 -8.48 7.64 12.29
CA LEU A 141 -7.08 7.63 12.72
C LEU A 141 -6.10 8.12 11.65
N SER A 142 -6.57 8.39 10.44
CA SER A 142 -5.75 8.72 9.28
C SER A 142 -5.92 10.17 8.85
N ASP A 143 -4.89 10.73 8.22
CA ASP A 143 -4.96 12.06 7.60
C ASP A 143 -5.32 11.96 6.10
N VAL A 144 -5.05 10.79 5.49
CA VAL A 144 -5.42 10.43 4.11
C VAL A 144 -5.82 8.94 4.06
N VAL A 145 -6.79 8.58 3.22
CA VAL A 145 -7.15 7.19 2.93
C VAL A 145 -6.88 6.85 1.46
N VAL A 146 -6.08 5.81 1.22
CA VAL A 146 -5.75 5.30 -0.12
C VAL A 146 -6.44 3.96 -0.37
N VAL A 147 -7.25 3.90 -1.43
CA VAL A 147 -7.90 2.68 -1.91
C VAL A 147 -7.13 2.10 -3.10
N VAL A 148 -6.52 0.93 -2.93
CA VAL A 148 -5.64 0.32 -3.96
C VAL A 148 -6.43 -0.47 -5.00
N GLU A 149 -7.32 -1.35 -4.55
CA GLU A 149 -8.23 -2.10 -5.42
C GLU A 149 -9.56 -2.33 -4.69
N ALA A 150 -10.66 -2.10 -5.38
CA ALA A 150 -12.00 -2.30 -4.85
C ALA A 150 -12.94 -2.72 -5.98
N ALA A 151 -13.55 -3.90 -5.86
CA ALA A 151 -14.72 -4.23 -6.65
C ALA A 151 -15.93 -3.38 -6.21
N GLU A 152 -16.96 -3.33 -7.05
CA GLU A 152 -18.25 -2.75 -6.68
C GLU A 152 -18.80 -3.41 -5.40
N GLY A 153 -19.29 -2.59 -4.45
CA GLY A 153 -19.77 -3.07 -3.15
C GLY A 153 -18.67 -3.62 -2.22
N SER A 154 -17.38 -3.40 -2.53
CA SER A 154 -16.27 -3.83 -1.67
C SER A 154 -16.32 -3.15 -0.30
N GLY A 155 -16.00 -3.89 0.75
CA GLY A 155 -15.87 -3.32 2.11
C GLY A 155 -14.77 -2.26 2.25
N ALA A 156 -13.85 -2.13 1.29
CA ALA A 156 -12.90 -1.02 1.24
C ALA A 156 -13.58 0.32 0.89
N LEU A 157 -14.68 0.30 0.12
CA LEU A 157 -15.45 1.49 -0.21
C LEU A 157 -16.16 2.05 1.03
N ILE A 158 -16.55 1.19 1.98
CA ILE A 158 -17.09 1.62 3.28
C ILE A 158 -16.05 2.46 4.06
N THR A 159 -14.76 2.14 3.94
CA THR A 159 -13.71 2.98 4.56
C THR A 159 -13.59 4.33 3.84
N ALA A 160 -13.69 4.35 2.51
CA ALA A 160 -13.68 5.58 1.74
C ALA A 160 -14.88 6.47 2.08
N GLU A 161 -16.08 5.91 2.16
CA GLU A 161 -17.29 6.60 2.62
C GLU A 161 -17.09 7.20 4.02
N ALA A 162 -16.59 6.41 4.98
CA ALA A 162 -16.31 6.89 6.32
C ALA A 162 -15.28 8.04 6.35
N ALA A 163 -14.27 8.00 5.47
CA ALA A 163 -13.30 9.08 5.34
C ALA A 163 -13.94 10.36 4.80
N LEU A 164 -14.80 10.25 3.78
CA LEU A 164 -15.55 11.39 3.24
C LEU A 164 -16.47 12.02 4.31
N ASP A 165 -17.18 11.21 5.10
CA ASP A 165 -18.01 11.69 6.22
C ASP A 165 -17.17 12.47 7.24
N LEU A 166 -15.92 12.04 7.46
CA LEU A 166 -14.96 12.67 8.36
C LEU A 166 -14.19 13.84 7.72
N HIS A 167 -14.48 14.18 6.46
CA HIS A 167 -13.79 15.23 5.71
C HIS A 167 -12.29 14.94 5.56
N ILE A 168 -11.95 13.66 5.46
CA ILE A 168 -10.59 13.14 5.25
C ILE A 168 -10.42 12.88 3.76
N GLU A 169 -9.27 13.29 3.21
CA GLU A 169 -8.95 13.11 1.80
C GLU A 169 -8.95 11.62 1.43
N VAL A 170 -9.72 11.28 0.39
CA VAL A 170 -9.75 9.96 -0.21
C VAL A 170 -8.98 9.99 -1.51
N MET A 171 -8.08 9.03 -1.66
CA MET A 171 -7.30 8.83 -2.86
C MET A 171 -7.45 7.40 -3.37
N ALA A 172 -7.25 7.18 -4.67
CA ALA A 172 -7.47 5.90 -5.30
C ALA A 172 -6.38 5.59 -6.34
N VAL A 173 -5.98 4.32 -6.39
CA VAL A 173 -5.03 3.81 -7.38
C VAL A 173 -5.79 3.49 -8.67
N PRO A 174 -5.34 4.00 -9.84
CA PRO A 174 -5.94 3.63 -11.11
C PRO A 174 -5.56 2.19 -11.47
N GLY A 175 -6.51 1.45 -12.03
CA GLY A 175 -6.25 0.10 -12.55
C GLY A 175 -6.78 -0.11 -13.96
N SER A 176 -6.63 -1.34 -14.46
CA SER A 176 -7.14 -1.73 -15.78
C SER A 176 -8.66 -1.60 -15.85
N ILE A 177 -9.18 -0.97 -16.91
CA ILE A 177 -10.64 -0.90 -17.18
C ILE A 177 -11.28 -2.27 -17.43
N PHE A 178 -10.47 -3.30 -17.67
CA PHE A 178 -10.93 -4.69 -17.82
C PHE A 178 -10.92 -5.46 -16.49
N SER A 179 -10.42 -4.85 -15.40
CA SER A 179 -10.37 -5.49 -14.09
C SER A 179 -11.63 -5.15 -13.29
N PRO A 180 -12.40 -6.15 -12.82
CA PRO A 180 -13.52 -5.88 -11.91
C PRO A 180 -13.05 -5.31 -10.56
N LEU A 181 -11.78 -5.52 -10.19
CA LEU A 181 -11.17 -4.96 -8.97
C LEU A 181 -10.85 -3.46 -9.08
N SER A 182 -11.00 -2.86 -10.27
CA SER A 182 -10.75 -1.43 -10.50
C SER A 182 -12.04 -0.62 -10.58
N VAL A 183 -13.22 -1.25 -10.63
CA VAL A 183 -14.51 -0.56 -10.76
C VAL A 183 -14.74 0.45 -9.63
N GLY A 184 -14.49 0.05 -8.38
CA GLY A 184 -14.66 0.90 -7.22
C GLY A 184 -13.63 2.04 -7.17
N THR A 185 -12.37 1.78 -7.52
CA THR A 185 -11.35 2.85 -7.56
C THR A 185 -11.62 3.84 -8.71
N HIS A 186 -12.07 3.38 -9.87
CA HIS A 186 -12.49 4.26 -10.97
C HIS A 186 -13.69 5.11 -10.60
N GLN A 187 -14.66 4.57 -9.85
CA GLN A 187 -15.80 5.35 -9.36
C GLN A 187 -15.33 6.45 -8.39
N LEU A 188 -14.47 6.12 -7.43
CA LEU A 188 -13.87 7.12 -6.53
C LEU A 188 -13.14 8.23 -7.30
N LEU A 189 -12.31 7.87 -8.29
CA LEU A 189 -11.59 8.85 -9.13
C LEU A 189 -12.56 9.73 -9.93
N ARG A 190 -13.64 9.15 -10.47
CA ARG A 190 -14.70 9.90 -11.16
C ARG A 190 -15.38 10.90 -10.23
N ASP A 191 -15.58 10.52 -8.98
CA ASP A 191 -16.25 11.32 -7.95
C ASP A 191 -15.31 12.36 -7.30
N GLY A 192 -14.05 12.42 -7.76
CA GLY A 192 -13.10 13.47 -7.38
C GLY A 192 -12.02 13.04 -6.39
N ALA A 193 -11.91 11.75 -6.06
CA ALA A 193 -10.80 11.26 -5.23
C ALA A 193 -9.44 11.53 -5.89
N GLY A 194 -8.43 11.85 -5.08
CA GLY A 194 -7.06 12.07 -5.56
C GLY A 194 -6.49 10.82 -6.25
N LEU A 195 -5.82 10.99 -7.39
CA LEU A 195 -5.20 9.88 -8.12
C LEU A 195 -3.84 9.53 -7.52
N VAL A 196 -3.59 8.24 -7.27
CA VAL A 196 -2.32 7.73 -6.72
C VAL A 196 -1.59 6.88 -7.76
N GLN A 197 -0.48 7.39 -8.28
CA GLN A 197 0.46 6.65 -9.12
C GLN A 197 1.62 6.08 -8.31
N ASN A 198 2.03 6.77 -7.23
CA ASN A 198 3.13 6.39 -6.35
C ASN A 198 3.02 7.12 -4.99
N ALA A 199 3.96 6.88 -4.07
CA ALA A 199 3.90 7.48 -2.73
C ALA A 199 4.00 9.01 -2.73
N ARG A 200 4.57 9.64 -3.76
CA ARG A 200 4.67 11.10 -3.85
C ARG A 200 3.29 11.76 -3.85
N ASP A 201 2.33 11.17 -4.55
CA ASP A 201 0.97 11.71 -4.63
C ASP A 201 0.34 11.80 -3.24
N VAL A 202 0.53 10.75 -2.44
CA VAL A 202 0.08 10.69 -1.05
C VAL A 202 0.83 11.67 -0.16
N LEU A 203 2.15 11.81 -0.32
CA LEU A 203 2.95 12.78 0.43
C LEU A 203 2.56 14.23 0.13
N MET A 204 2.18 14.54 -1.11
CA MET A 204 1.65 15.85 -1.49
C MET A 204 0.30 16.11 -0.80
N ALA A 205 -0.59 15.12 -0.75
CA ALA A 205 -1.87 15.23 -0.02
C ALA A 205 -1.65 15.46 1.48
N LEU A 206 -0.65 14.80 2.07
CA LEU A 206 -0.23 14.98 3.46
C LEU A 206 0.51 16.32 3.71
N LYS A 207 0.70 17.16 2.68
CA LYS A 207 1.48 18.41 2.73
C LYS A 207 2.92 18.21 3.20
N LEU A 208 3.47 17.03 2.95
CA LEU A 208 4.87 16.68 3.26
C LEU A 208 5.80 16.81 2.05
N GLY A 209 5.32 17.46 0.99
CA GLY A 209 6.12 17.92 -0.14
C GLY A 209 6.54 19.38 0.05
N GLY A 210 7.56 19.63 0.88
CA GLY A 210 8.40 20.82 0.69
C GLY A 210 9.18 20.70 -0.62
N GLU A 211 9.65 21.82 -1.17
CA GLU A 211 10.45 21.85 -2.40
C GLU A 211 11.49 20.72 -2.41
N VAL A 212 11.59 19.97 -3.51
CA VAL A 212 12.43 18.77 -3.67
C VAL A 212 11.80 17.46 -3.17
N LEU A 213 10.68 17.05 -3.78
CA LEU A 213 10.50 15.62 -4.09
C LEU A 213 10.92 15.43 -5.55
N ASP A 214 12.00 14.67 -5.78
CA ASP A 214 12.57 14.39 -7.09
C ASP A 214 11.46 14.11 -8.13
N ASP A 215 11.47 14.86 -9.23
CA ASP A 215 10.56 14.70 -10.37
C ASP A 215 10.37 13.20 -10.70
N PRO A 216 9.14 12.67 -10.84
CA PRO A 216 8.91 11.24 -11.08
C PRO A 216 9.45 10.80 -12.46
N LEU A 217 9.72 11.77 -13.34
CA LEU A 217 10.41 11.61 -14.63
C LEU A 217 11.88 12.03 -14.56
N ALA A 218 12.35 12.62 -13.45
CA ALA A 218 13.76 12.87 -13.27
C ALA A 218 14.48 11.55 -13.12
N THR A 219 15.50 11.39 -13.94
CA THR A 219 16.47 10.30 -13.81
C THR A 219 16.99 10.32 -12.37
N PRO A 220 16.99 9.19 -11.64
CA PRO A 220 17.43 9.15 -10.25
C PRO A 220 18.74 9.92 -10.08
N GLN A 221 18.76 10.90 -9.16
CA GLN A 221 20.00 11.59 -8.82
C GLN A 221 21.00 10.52 -8.38
N ARG A 222 22.12 10.48 -9.12
CA ARG A 222 23.12 9.41 -9.05
C ARG A 222 23.64 9.29 -7.62
N LEU A 223 23.16 8.31 -6.88
CA LEU A 223 23.88 7.68 -5.79
C LEU A 223 25.18 7.11 -6.36
N GLY A 224 26.24 7.93 -6.36
CA GLY A 224 27.66 7.58 -6.17
C GLY A 224 28.30 6.41 -6.92
N PHE A 225 27.59 5.71 -7.79
CA PHE A 225 28.13 4.66 -8.63
C PHE A 225 28.31 5.27 -9.99
N GLY A 226 29.56 5.32 -10.44
CA GLY A 226 29.89 5.42 -11.84
C GLY A 226 29.32 4.20 -12.56
N LEU A 227 28.01 4.22 -12.82
CA LEU A 227 27.41 3.43 -13.88
C LEU A 227 28.06 3.95 -15.14
N ARG A 228 29.01 3.18 -15.68
CA ARG A 228 29.29 3.21 -17.12
C ARG A 228 27.90 3.21 -17.76
N ARG A 229 27.64 4.17 -18.66
CA ARG A 229 26.44 4.17 -19.50
C ARG A 229 26.32 2.77 -20.14
N GLU A 230 25.56 1.87 -19.53
CA GLU A 230 25.30 0.57 -20.12
C GLU A 230 24.41 0.81 -21.33
N ARG A 231 24.95 0.48 -22.49
CA ARG A 231 24.49 0.86 -23.83
C ARG A 231 23.22 0.12 -24.28
N ASP A 232 22.51 -0.57 -23.39
CA ASP A 232 21.64 -1.69 -23.84
C ASP A 232 20.14 -1.42 -23.90
N GLY A 233 19.57 -0.46 -23.16
CA GLY A 233 18.15 -0.07 -23.27
C GLY A 233 17.09 -1.16 -22.96
N ILE A 234 17.48 -2.43 -22.84
CA ILE A 234 16.57 -3.56 -22.58
C ILE A 234 15.95 -3.44 -21.19
N LEU A 235 16.76 -3.16 -20.16
CA LEU A 235 16.28 -3.07 -18.77
C LEU A 235 15.25 -1.97 -18.54
N SER A 236 15.28 -0.89 -19.32
CA SER A 236 14.27 0.19 -19.26
C SER A 236 12.92 -0.22 -19.85
N HIS A 237 12.87 -1.28 -20.66
CA HIS A 237 11.63 -1.77 -21.25
C HIS A 237 11.02 -2.97 -20.52
N LEU A 238 11.78 -3.60 -19.60
CA LEU A 238 11.33 -4.72 -18.79
C LEU A 238 10.64 -4.24 -17.51
N SER A 239 9.52 -4.88 -17.19
CA SER A 239 8.82 -4.72 -15.91
C SER A 239 9.36 -5.73 -14.89
N ASP A 240 9.24 -5.39 -13.60
CA ASP A 240 9.51 -6.33 -12.50
C ASP A 240 8.40 -7.38 -12.32
N VAL A 241 7.24 -7.17 -12.96
CA VAL A 241 6.02 -7.98 -12.75
C VAL A 241 5.51 -8.59 -14.06
N LEU A 242 5.47 -7.81 -15.14
CA LEU A 242 4.93 -8.27 -16.43
C LEU A 242 6.05 -8.81 -17.32
N ALA A 243 5.97 -10.10 -17.64
CA ALA A 243 6.89 -10.73 -18.57
C ALA A 243 6.69 -10.17 -19.99
N LEU A 244 7.80 -9.86 -20.66
CA LEU A 244 7.83 -9.48 -22.06
C LEU A 244 8.62 -10.51 -22.85
N ASN A 245 8.14 -10.89 -24.03
CA ASN A 245 8.88 -11.81 -24.87
C ASN A 245 9.97 -11.08 -25.67
N ALA A 246 10.97 -11.82 -26.17
CA ALA A 246 12.10 -11.25 -26.89
C ALA A 246 11.69 -10.50 -28.18
N ALA A 247 10.62 -10.94 -28.85
CA ALA A 247 10.12 -10.29 -30.06
C ALA A 247 9.51 -8.90 -29.77
N GLU A 248 8.78 -8.77 -28.67
CA GLU A 248 8.23 -7.49 -28.21
C GLU A 248 9.33 -6.49 -27.83
N ILE A 249 10.37 -6.97 -27.16
CA ILE A 249 11.54 -6.16 -26.78
C ILE A 249 12.30 -5.71 -28.04
N ALA A 250 12.51 -6.63 -28.99
CA ALA A 250 13.12 -6.33 -30.29
C ALA A 250 12.35 -5.26 -31.07
N ARG A 251 11.01 -5.36 -31.10
CA ARG A 251 10.15 -4.36 -31.74
C ARG A 251 10.26 -2.99 -31.06
N LYS A 252 10.27 -2.93 -29.72
CA LYS A 252 10.39 -1.68 -28.97
C LYS A 252 11.74 -0.99 -29.19
N LEU A 253 12.81 -1.78 -29.23
CA LEU A 253 14.17 -1.29 -29.43
C LEU A 253 14.55 -1.06 -30.90
N GLN A 254 13.70 -1.51 -31.83
CA GLN A 254 14.00 -1.54 -33.27
C GLN A 254 15.32 -2.26 -33.57
N LEU A 255 15.57 -3.37 -32.86
CA LEU A 255 16.77 -4.21 -33.02
C LEU A 255 16.42 -5.58 -33.60
N PRO A 256 17.35 -6.26 -34.30
CA PRO A 256 17.19 -7.65 -34.68
C PRO A 256 16.96 -8.55 -33.46
N ILE A 257 16.02 -9.50 -33.56
CA ILE A 257 15.67 -10.40 -32.45
C ILE A 257 16.86 -11.22 -31.95
N ALA A 258 17.76 -11.63 -32.84
CA ALA A 258 18.97 -12.38 -32.48
C ALA A 258 19.91 -11.57 -31.57
N GLU A 259 20.00 -10.26 -31.81
CA GLU A 259 20.81 -9.35 -30.99
C GLU A 259 20.18 -9.16 -29.60
N VAL A 260 18.86 -9.01 -29.54
CA VAL A 260 18.12 -8.92 -28.27
C VAL A 260 18.24 -10.20 -27.45
N LEU A 261 18.15 -11.37 -28.08
CA LEU A 261 18.34 -12.65 -27.39
C LEU A 261 19.74 -12.79 -26.79
N GLY A 262 20.78 -12.39 -27.54
CA GLY A 262 22.16 -12.39 -27.05
C GLY A 262 22.33 -11.48 -25.82
N ARG A 263 21.79 -10.27 -25.87
CA ARG A 263 21.84 -9.31 -24.76
C ARG A 263 21.03 -9.77 -23.54
N LEU A 264 19.83 -10.34 -23.74
CA LEU A 264 19.01 -10.90 -22.67
C LEU A 264 19.72 -12.05 -21.95
N THR A 265 20.48 -12.87 -22.69
CA THR A 265 21.26 -13.97 -22.12
C THR A 265 22.36 -13.44 -21.20
N ALA A 266 23.08 -12.39 -21.62
CA ALA A 266 24.09 -11.74 -20.78
C ALA A 266 23.47 -11.15 -19.50
N LEU A 267 22.34 -10.45 -19.63
CA LEU A 267 21.63 -9.86 -18.49
C LEU A 267 21.04 -10.91 -17.52
N GLU A 268 20.68 -12.09 -18.03
CA GLU A 268 20.24 -13.21 -17.19
C GLU A 268 21.41 -13.81 -16.41
N LEU A 269 22.59 -13.94 -17.03
CA LEU A 269 23.82 -14.38 -16.38
C LEU A 269 24.28 -13.39 -15.29
N ASP A 270 24.11 -12.08 -15.54
CA ASP A 270 24.40 -11.02 -14.57
C ASP A 270 23.32 -10.89 -13.48
N GLY A 271 22.26 -11.67 -13.55
CA GLY A 271 21.15 -11.67 -12.59
C GLY A 271 20.26 -10.42 -12.64
N ALA A 272 20.38 -9.59 -13.68
CA ALA A 272 19.57 -8.39 -13.90
C ALA A 272 18.20 -8.72 -14.51
N VAL A 273 18.07 -9.86 -15.18
CA VAL A 273 16.85 -10.35 -15.82
C VAL A 273 16.60 -11.79 -15.37
N ARG A 274 15.33 -12.17 -15.22
CA ARG A 274 14.91 -13.57 -15.01
C ARG A 274 14.01 -14.01 -16.13
N ARG A 275 14.22 -15.23 -16.60
CA ARG A 275 13.32 -15.90 -17.53
C ARG A 275 12.19 -16.60 -16.80
N HIS A 276 10.97 -16.31 -17.21
CA HIS A 276 9.73 -17.00 -16.84
C HIS A 276 9.18 -17.76 -18.05
N HIS A 277 8.18 -18.62 -17.83
CA HIS A 277 7.49 -19.36 -18.89
C HIS A 277 6.97 -18.44 -20.01
N ASP A 278 6.52 -17.24 -19.65
CA ASP A 278 5.86 -16.30 -20.57
C ASP A 278 6.78 -15.19 -21.10
N GLY A 279 8.07 -15.18 -20.74
CA GLY A 279 9.02 -14.17 -21.21
C GLY A 279 10.09 -13.77 -20.18
N TYR A 280 10.55 -12.53 -20.26
CA TYR A 280 11.60 -11.98 -19.42
C TYR A 280 11.03 -10.89 -18.49
N VAL A 281 11.46 -10.90 -17.23
CA VAL A 281 11.17 -9.86 -16.24
C VAL A 281 12.48 -9.30 -15.69
N ARG A 282 12.46 -8.06 -15.24
CA ARG A 282 13.59 -7.48 -14.52
C ARG A 282 13.68 -8.11 -13.14
N ALA A 283 14.89 -8.45 -12.71
CA ALA A 283 15.10 -9.04 -11.40
C ALA A 283 14.98 -7.96 -10.32
N LEU A 284 14.03 -8.13 -9.39
CA LEU A 284 13.98 -7.34 -8.17
C LEU A 284 15.24 -7.65 -7.34
N ARG A 285 16.09 -6.64 -7.09
CA ARG A 285 17.24 -6.79 -6.18
C ARG A 285 16.72 -7.23 -4.82
N ARG A 286 16.93 -8.50 -4.45
CA ARG A 286 16.97 -8.89 -3.04
C ARG A 286 18.11 -8.09 -2.42
N GLY A 287 17.81 -7.34 -1.37
CA GLY A 287 18.84 -6.67 -0.57
C GLY A 287 19.95 -7.68 -0.26
N LYS A 288 21.19 -7.29 -0.52
CA LYS A 288 22.41 -8.08 -0.30
C LYS A 288 22.27 -9.00 0.91
N GLU A 289 22.35 -10.30 0.66
CA GLU A 289 22.78 -11.27 1.66
C GLU A 289 24.06 -10.72 2.31
N ARG A 290 24.00 -10.53 3.62
CA ARG A 290 25.16 -10.24 4.45
C ARG A 290 26.06 -11.47 4.39
N ALA A 291 27.30 -11.24 3.97
CA ALA A 291 28.43 -12.07 4.38
C ALA A 291 28.59 -12.01 5.91
#